data_AF-A0A518BSP5-F1
#
_entry.id   AF-A0A518BSP5-F1
#
_cell.length_a   1.000
_cell.length_b   1.000
_cell.length_c   1.000
_cell.angle_alpha   90.00
_cell.angle_beta   90.00
_cell.angle_gamma   90.00
#
_symmetry.space_group_name_H-M   'P 1'
#
loop_
_entity.id
_entity.type
_entity.pdbx_description
1 polymer ?
#
loop_
_entity_poly.entity_id
_entity_poly.type
_entity_poly.pdbx_seq_one_letter_code
_entity_poly.pdbx_strand_id
1 'polypeptide(L)'
;MINAPVAMKPNRRTRILVDRDLQLRFALIVLLASTSAVFIQTALTSFMIGRLAEQLPNDGRALMTDVPGALALNAGITLAVTVPWLVFLSLLGTFRVFGPMVGFRNFMRDVAAGRRSSALTIRKGDHLQDVCDLLNEVTEPLRADIAERQGKGDDESSSGAIDRAA
;
A
#
# COMPACT_ATOMS: atom_id res chain seq x y z
N MET A 1 47.33 13.77 18.73
CA MET A 1 45.86 13.95 18.86
C MET A 1 45.20 12.90 17.98
N ILE A 2 44.65 11.85 18.59
CA ILE A 2 44.08 10.69 17.90
C ILE A 2 42.59 10.97 17.68
N ASN A 3 42.18 11.09 16.42
CA ASN A 3 40.79 11.34 16.05
C ASN A 3 40.03 10.00 16.10
N ALA A 4 39.00 9.89 16.93
CA ALA A 4 38.21 8.67 17.06
C ALA A 4 37.36 8.45 15.78
N PRO A 5 37.23 7.21 15.27
CA PRO A 5 36.37 6.93 14.14
C PRO A 5 34.90 7.06 14.53
N VAL A 6 34.18 7.95 13.83
CA VAL A 6 32.72 8.11 13.95
C VAL A 6 32.05 6.83 13.46
N ALA A 7 31.51 6.04 14.37
CA ALA A 7 30.72 4.86 14.05
C ALA A 7 29.45 5.27 13.31
N MET A 8 29.42 5.07 11.99
CA MET A 8 28.21 5.21 11.18
C MET A 8 27.16 4.20 11.64
N LYS A 9 26.11 4.69 12.29
CA LYS A 9 24.92 3.92 12.65
C LYS A 9 24.26 3.41 11.36
N PRO A 10 24.09 2.10 11.15
CA PRO A 10 23.54 1.58 9.90
C PRO A 10 22.12 2.12 9.69
N ASN A 11 21.94 2.81 8.56
CA ASN A 11 20.73 3.50 8.17
C ASN A 11 19.58 2.49 7.96
N ARG A 12 18.67 2.36 8.95
CA ARG A 12 17.52 1.44 8.94
C ARG A 12 16.37 1.88 8.01
N ARG A 13 16.63 2.69 6.97
CA ARG A 13 15.61 3.28 6.08
C ARG A 13 15.38 2.52 4.76
N THR A 14 15.62 1.21 4.73
CA THR A 14 15.56 0.41 3.48
C THR A 14 14.70 -0.85 3.55
N ARG A 15 13.72 -0.93 4.46
CA ARG A 15 12.65 -1.93 4.34
C ARG A 15 11.43 -1.29 3.69
N ILE A 16 11.55 -1.04 2.38
CA ILE A 16 10.48 -0.52 1.49
C ILE A 16 9.53 -1.65 1.03
N LEU A 17 9.85 -2.92 1.32
CA LEU A 17 8.99 -4.08 1.10
C LEU A 17 8.57 -4.63 2.46
N VAL A 18 7.45 -4.16 3.01
CA VAL A 18 6.97 -4.67 4.30
C VAL A 18 5.95 -5.79 4.14
N ASP A 19 5.14 -5.85 3.07
CA ASP A 19 4.23 -6.98 2.84
C ASP A 19 4.01 -7.27 1.35
N ARG A 20 4.89 -8.11 0.77
CA ARG A 20 4.76 -8.62 -0.62
C ARG A 20 3.46 -9.41 -0.83
N ASP A 21 2.94 -10.07 0.20
CA ASP A 21 1.80 -10.98 0.07
C ASP A 21 0.50 -10.23 -0.24
N LEU A 22 0.21 -9.13 0.46
CA LEU A 22 -1.02 -8.36 0.21
C LEU A 22 -0.92 -7.53 -1.08
N GLN A 23 0.27 -7.01 -1.42
CA GLN A 23 0.55 -6.36 -2.70
C GLN A 23 0.37 -7.32 -3.88
N LEU A 24 0.89 -8.56 -3.76
CA LEU A 24 0.76 -9.57 -4.80
C LEU A 24 -0.69 -10.03 -4.96
N ARG A 25 -1.42 -10.23 -3.85
CA ARG A 25 -2.85 -10.59 -3.90
C ARG A 25 -3.69 -9.51 -4.59
N PHE A 26 -3.46 -8.23 -4.27
CA PHE A 26 -4.21 -7.14 -4.90
C PHE A 26 -3.86 -6.97 -6.38
N ALA A 27 -2.56 -7.00 -6.72
CA ALA A 27 -2.10 -6.98 -8.09
C ALA A 27 -2.65 -8.16 -8.90
N LEU A 28 -2.69 -9.37 -8.31
CA LEU A 28 -3.24 -10.57 -8.93
C LEU A 28 -4.75 -10.44 -9.18
N ILE A 29 -5.52 -9.92 -8.23
CA ILE A 29 -6.96 -9.68 -8.41
C ILE A 29 -7.21 -8.68 -9.53
N VAL A 30 -6.48 -7.55 -9.55
CA VAL A 30 -6.61 -6.52 -10.60
C VAL A 30 -6.21 -7.10 -11.96
N LEU A 31 -5.12 -7.87 -12.02
CA LEU A 31 -4.67 -8.55 -13.22
C LEU A 31 -5.73 -9.54 -13.75
N LEU A 32 -6.27 -10.39 -12.88
CA LEU A 32 -7.30 -11.38 -13.22
C LEU A 32 -8.58 -10.70 -13.69
N ALA A 33 -9.06 -9.68 -12.97
CA ALA A 33 -10.26 -8.93 -13.33
C ALA A 33 -10.11 -8.29 -14.71
N SER A 34 -8.93 -7.71 -14.99
CA SER A 34 -8.70 -6.98 -16.22
C SER A 34 -8.44 -7.89 -17.41
N THR A 35 -7.73 -8.99 -17.19
CA THR A 35 -7.59 -10.06 -18.19
C THR A 35 -8.95 -10.64 -18.53
N SER A 36 -9.80 -10.89 -17.53
CA SER A 36 -11.17 -11.38 -17.74
C SER A 36 -12.01 -10.37 -18.52
N ALA A 37 -11.90 -9.07 -18.20
CA ALA A 37 -12.61 -8.02 -18.91
C ALA A 37 -12.21 -7.94 -20.40
N VAL A 38 -10.91 -8.00 -20.71
CA VAL A 38 -10.43 -8.02 -22.11
C VAL A 38 -10.92 -9.28 -22.83
N PHE A 39 -10.92 -10.43 -22.15
CA PHE A 39 -11.38 -11.68 -22.74
C PHE A 39 -12.90 -11.64 -23.05
N ILE A 40 -13.69 -11.15 -22.09
CA ILE A 40 -15.14 -10.94 -22.26
C ILE A 40 -15.41 -9.96 -23.39
N GLN A 41 -14.69 -8.83 -23.44
CA GLN A 41 -14.84 -7.83 -24.49
C GLN A 41 -14.50 -8.40 -25.87
N THR A 42 -13.42 -9.18 -25.98
CA THR A 42 -13.01 -9.83 -27.24
C THR A 42 -14.06 -10.85 -27.68
N ALA A 43 -14.58 -11.66 -26.75
CA ALA A 43 -15.63 -12.63 -27.03
C ALA A 43 -16.95 -11.96 -27.48
N LEU A 44 -17.38 -10.90 -26.79
CA LEU A 44 -18.55 -10.10 -27.16
C LEU A 44 -18.39 -9.46 -28.54
N THR A 45 -17.22 -8.89 -28.82
CA THR A 45 -16.93 -8.27 -30.11
C THR A 45 -16.94 -9.29 -31.24
N SER A 46 -16.33 -10.46 -31.01
CA SER A 46 -16.35 -11.58 -31.97
C SER A 46 -17.78 -12.08 -32.23
N PHE A 47 -18.59 -12.21 -31.18
CA PHE A 47 -20.00 -12.59 -31.29
C PHE A 47 -20.83 -11.56 -32.09
N MET A 48 -20.65 -10.27 -31.81
CA MET A 48 -21.33 -9.19 -32.54
C MET A 48 -20.94 -9.16 -34.02
N ILE A 49 -19.66 -9.35 -34.34
CA ILE A 49 -19.22 -9.38 -35.75
C ILE A 49 -19.74 -10.63 -36.45
N GLY A 50 -19.77 -11.79 -35.79
CA GLY A 50 -20.40 -13.00 -36.34
C GLY A 50 -21.88 -12.77 -36.69
N ARG A 51 -22.62 -12.12 -35.80
CA ARG A 51 -24.02 -11.74 -36.04
C ARG A 51 -24.19 -10.74 -37.19
N LEU A 52 -23.28 -9.77 -37.33
CA LEU A 52 -23.29 -8.84 -38.47
C LEU A 52 -22.96 -9.56 -39.79
N ALA A 53 -21.99 -10.48 -39.79
CA ALA A 53 -21.58 -11.21 -40.98
C ALA A 53 -22.70 -12.09 -41.55
N GLU A 54 -23.56 -12.65 -40.70
CA GLU A 54 -24.77 -13.39 -41.11
C GLU A 54 -25.79 -12.51 -41.86
N GLN A 55 -25.74 -11.19 -41.66
CA GLN A 55 -26.66 -10.23 -42.29
C GLN A 55 -26.10 -9.64 -43.61
N LEU A 56 -24.84 -9.92 -43.97
CA LEU A 56 -24.21 -9.42 -45.20
C LEU A 56 -24.26 -10.48 -46.33
N PRO A 57 -24.98 -10.23 -47.45
CA PRO A 57 -25.24 -11.25 -48.47
C PRO A 57 -24.04 -11.72 -49.31
N ASN A 58 -22.98 -10.92 -49.45
CA ASN A 58 -21.85 -11.23 -50.36
C ASN A 58 -20.46 -11.17 -49.69
N ASP A 59 -20.26 -10.37 -48.64
CA ASP A 59 -18.93 -10.15 -48.04
C ASP A 59 -18.70 -10.85 -46.69
N GLY A 60 -19.71 -11.57 -46.15
CA GLY A 60 -19.62 -12.21 -44.83
C GLY A 60 -18.48 -13.24 -44.70
N ARG A 61 -18.13 -13.92 -45.81
CA ARG A 61 -17.06 -14.93 -45.83
C ARG A 61 -15.66 -14.33 -45.75
N ALA A 62 -15.41 -13.20 -46.41
CA ALA A 62 -14.13 -12.48 -46.35
C ALA A 62 -13.93 -11.86 -44.96
N LEU A 63 -15.00 -11.29 -44.37
CA LEU A 63 -14.96 -10.80 -42.99
C LEU A 63 -14.59 -11.90 -42.00
N MET A 64 -15.16 -13.11 -42.12
CA MET A 64 -14.86 -14.20 -41.18
C MET A 64 -13.41 -14.70 -41.22
N THR A 65 -12.67 -14.43 -42.30
CA THR A 65 -11.26 -14.87 -42.42
C THR A 65 -10.28 -13.84 -41.86
N ASP A 66 -10.52 -12.55 -42.08
CA ASP A 66 -9.57 -11.49 -41.68
C ASP A 66 -9.84 -10.91 -40.28
N VAL A 67 -11.09 -10.91 -39.83
CA VAL A 67 -11.50 -10.35 -38.53
C VAL A 67 -10.84 -11.04 -37.34
N PRO A 68 -10.74 -12.38 -37.25
CA PRO A 68 -10.13 -13.04 -36.09
C PRO A 68 -8.68 -12.62 -35.87
N GLY A 69 -7.91 -12.44 -36.95
CA GLY A 69 -6.51 -12.00 -36.89
C GLY A 69 -6.39 -10.56 -36.39
N ALA A 70 -7.23 -9.66 -36.91
CA ALA A 70 -7.26 -8.26 -36.48
C ALA A 70 -7.71 -8.12 -35.01
N LEU A 71 -8.71 -8.91 -34.58
CA LEU A 71 -9.16 -8.96 -33.18
C LEU A 71 -8.08 -9.51 -32.26
N ALA A 72 -7.38 -10.57 -32.65
CA ALA A 72 -6.30 -11.15 -31.86
C ALA A 72 -5.14 -10.16 -31.69
N LEU A 73 -4.77 -9.44 -32.75
CA LEU A 73 -3.75 -8.39 -32.70
C LEU A 73 -4.20 -7.24 -31.78
N ASN A 74 -5.43 -6.76 -31.94
CA ASN A 74 -5.96 -5.66 -31.14
C ASN A 74 -6.09 -6.05 -29.65
N ALA A 75 -6.57 -7.26 -29.37
CA ALA A 75 -6.62 -7.80 -28.01
C ALA A 75 -5.21 -7.92 -27.42
N GLY A 76 -4.22 -8.40 -28.20
CA GLY A 76 -2.84 -8.48 -27.79
C GLY A 76 -2.24 -7.12 -27.42
N ILE A 77 -2.43 -6.10 -28.27
CA ILE A 77 -1.96 -4.73 -28.02
C ILE A 77 -2.67 -4.15 -26.80
N THR A 78 -3.99 -4.31 -26.71
CA THR A 78 -4.79 -3.82 -25.58
C THR A 78 -4.29 -4.44 -24.27
N LEU A 79 -4.03 -5.75 -24.26
CA LEU A 79 -3.56 -6.45 -23.08
C LEU A 79 -2.12 -6.03 -22.72
N ALA A 80 -1.25 -5.88 -23.72
CA ALA A 80 0.12 -5.43 -23.54
C ALA A 80 0.23 -4.01 -22.97
N VAL A 81 -0.73 -3.13 -23.23
CA VAL A 81 -0.77 -1.76 -22.68
C VAL A 81 -1.52 -1.72 -21.34
N THR A 82 -2.67 -2.40 -21.26
CA THR A 82 -3.58 -2.32 -20.12
C THR A 82 -3.01 -3.01 -18.89
N VAL A 83 -2.37 -4.17 -19.06
CA VAL A 83 -1.75 -4.91 -17.94
C VAL A 83 -0.69 -4.09 -17.20
N PRO A 84 0.38 -3.57 -17.85
CA PRO A 84 1.38 -2.79 -17.15
C PRO A 84 0.80 -1.49 -16.58
N TRP A 85 -0.16 -0.87 -17.25
CA TRP A 85 -0.84 0.32 -16.73
C TRP A 85 -1.59 0.04 -15.42
N LEU A 86 -2.34 -1.06 -15.35
CA LEU A 86 -3.09 -1.44 -14.16
C LEU A 86 -2.18 -1.93 -13.03
N VAL A 87 -1.12 -2.67 -13.37
CA VAL A 87 -0.08 -3.02 -12.41
C VAL A 87 0.53 -1.75 -11.84
N PHE A 88 0.85 -0.75 -12.66
CA PHE A 88 1.36 0.53 -12.20
C PHE A 88 0.39 1.27 -11.26
N LEU A 89 -0.89 1.35 -11.62
CA LEU A 89 -1.91 1.98 -10.78
C LEU A 89 -2.11 1.25 -9.45
N SER A 90 -2.18 -0.08 -9.48
CA SER A 90 -2.34 -0.90 -8.27
C SER A 90 -1.14 -0.74 -7.33
N LEU A 91 0.09 -0.75 -7.86
CA LEU A 91 1.28 -0.50 -7.07
C LEU A 91 1.27 0.91 -6.47
N LEU A 92 0.97 1.94 -7.27
CA LEU A 92 0.97 3.32 -6.82
C LEU A 92 -0.05 3.57 -5.70
N GLY A 93 -1.26 3.05 -5.85
CA GLY A 93 -2.29 3.10 -4.80
C GLY A 93 -1.86 2.37 -3.53
N THR A 94 -1.27 1.18 -3.69
CA THR A 94 -0.86 0.35 -2.55
C THR A 94 0.29 0.98 -1.76
N PHE A 95 1.26 1.61 -2.42
CA PHE A 95 2.37 2.28 -1.73
C PHE A 95 1.92 3.43 -0.84
N ARG A 96 0.86 4.15 -1.23
CA ARG A 96 0.33 5.27 -0.43
C ARG A 96 -0.38 4.82 0.85
N VAL A 97 -0.92 3.61 0.86
CA VAL A 97 -1.67 3.07 2.01
C VAL A 97 -0.76 2.25 2.94
N PHE A 98 0.17 1.47 2.40
CA PHE A 98 0.99 0.56 3.21
C PHE A 98 2.09 1.26 4.01
N GLY A 99 2.64 2.36 3.48
CA GLY A 99 3.63 3.17 4.20
C GLY A 99 3.16 3.57 5.61
N PRO A 100 2.00 4.22 5.76
CA PRO A 100 1.46 4.59 7.06
C PRO A 100 1.00 3.39 7.91
N MET A 101 0.60 2.27 7.30
CA MET A 101 0.10 1.07 8.01
C MET A 101 1.10 0.46 8.99
N VAL A 102 2.39 0.44 8.62
CA VAL A 102 3.45 -0.06 9.50
C VAL A 102 3.65 0.86 10.71
N GLY A 103 3.49 2.17 10.50
CA GLY A 103 3.49 3.18 11.57
C GLY A 103 2.37 2.95 12.57
N PHE A 104 1.15 2.74 12.09
CA PHE A 104 -0.01 2.42 12.92
C PHE A 104 0.24 1.19 13.81
N ARG A 105 0.74 0.09 13.22
CA ARG A 105 1.00 -1.14 13.99
C ARG A 105 2.02 -0.95 15.10
N ASN A 106 3.11 -0.25 14.82
CA ASN A 106 4.14 0.00 15.82
C ASN A 106 3.62 0.92 16.93
N PHE A 107 2.90 1.99 16.56
CA PHE A 107 2.27 2.90 17.50
C PHE A 107 1.31 2.18 18.44
N MET A 108 0.37 1.38 17.90
CA MET A 108 -0.56 0.61 18.73
C MET A 108 0.14 -0.39 19.63
N ARG A 109 1.24 -1.02 19.16
CA ARG A 109 2.05 -1.92 19.99
C ARG A 109 2.75 -1.19 21.14
N ASP A 110 3.24 0.02 20.92
CA ASP A 110 3.89 0.82 21.97
C ASP A 110 2.88 1.34 22.99
N VAL A 111 1.70 1.77 22.53
CA VAL A 111 0.58 2.16 23.39
C VAL A 111 0.09 0.96 24.22
N ALA A 112 -0.10 -0.20 23.60
CA ALA A 112 -0.50 -1.43 24.32
C ALA A 112 0.55 -1.92 25.32
N ALA A 113 1.84 -1.65 25.06
CA ALA A 113 2.92 -1.96 25.99
C ALA A 113 3.09 -0.92 27.11
N GLY A 114 2.23 0.11 27.17
CA GLY A 114 2.33 1.18 28.16
C GLY A 114 3.60 2.03 28.01
N ARG A 115 4.25 2.01 26.84
CA ARG A 115 5.45 2.82 26.58
C ARG A 115 5.04 4.25 26.20
N ARG A 116 5.86 5.23 26.59
CA ARG A 116 5.74 6.62 26.10
C ARG A 116 5.92 6.61 24.58
N SER A 117 4.81 6.65 23.86
CA SER A 117 4.79 6.85 22.42
C SER A 117 4.48 8.31 22.11
N SER A 118 5.20 8.88 21.16
CA SER A 118 4.90 10.22 20.62
C SER A 118 3.69 10.15 19.68
N ALA A 119 3.07 11.29 19.39
CA ALA A 119 1.87 11.31 18.54
C ALA A 119 2.20 10.74 17.18
N LEU A 120 1.31 9.90 16.66
CA LEU A 120 1.50 9.33 15.35
C LEU A 120 1.37 10.44 14.33
N THR A 121 2.38 10.57 13.46
CA THR A 121 2.36 11.55 12.35
C THR A 121 2.63 10.83 11.05
N ILE A 122 1.71 10.92 10.12
CA ILE A 122 1.87 10.44 8.74
C ILE A 122 2.09 11.62 7.79
N ARG A 123 2.48 11.36 6.53
CA ARG A 123 2.81 12.42 5.57
C ARG A 123 1.54 13.11 5.07
N LYS A 124 1.60 14.44 4.92
CA LYS A 124 0.50 15.23 4.35
C LYS A 124 0.06 14.66 2.99
N GLY A 125 -1.23 14.34 2.91
CA GLY A 125 -1.91 13.82 1.72
C GLY A 125 -2.14 12.31 1.71
N ASP A 126 -1.58 11.54 2.64
CA ASP A 126 -1.88 10.11 2.73
C ASP A 126 -3.36 9.88 3.08
N HIS A 127 -3.97 8.84 2.51
CA HIS A 127 -5.41 8.57 2.65
C HIS A 127 -5.86 8.20 4.07
N LEU A 128 -4.92 7.89 4.96
CA LEU A 128 -5.21 7.47 6.34
C LEU A 128 -5.02 8.59 7.36
N GLN A 129 -5.00 9.85 6.91
CA GLN A 129 -4.79 11.01 7.79
C GLN A 129 -5.91 11.08 8.83
N ASP A 130 -7.16 10.94 8.42
CA ASP A 130 -8.32 10.97 9.31
C ASP A 130 -8.24 9.87 10.38
N VAL A 131 -7.76 8.68 10.01
CA VAL A 131 -7.52 7.57 10.94
C VAL A 131 -6.39 7.90 11.91
N CYS A 132 -5.33 8.55 11.45
CA CYS A 132 -4.22 9.00 12.28
C CYS A 132 -4.69 10.01 13.32
N ASP A 133 -5.50 10.97 12.90
CA ASP A 133 -6.01 12.03 13.76
C ASP A 133 -6.94 11.43 14.83
N LEU A 134 -7.86 10.55 14.43
CA LEU A 134 -8.74 9.83 15.35
C LEU A 134 -7.95 8.94 16.33
N LEU A 135 -6.91 8.25 15.86
CA LEU A 135 -6.10 7.39 16.74
C LEU A 135 -5.33 8.21 17.77
N ASN A 136 -4.83 9.38 17.39
CA ASN A 136 -4.18 10.30 18.29
C ASN A 136 -5.16 10.83 19.34
N GLU A 137 -6.36 11.22 18.93
CA GLU A 137 -7.42 11.69 19.83
C GLU A 137 -7.80 10.61 20.86
N VAL A 138 -8.06 9.38 20.41
CA VAL A 138 -8.48 8.28 21.31
C VAL A 138 -7.35 7.84 22.24
N THR A 139 -6.08 7.97 21.83
CA THR A 139 -4.93 7.56 22.65
C THR A 139 -4.33 8.69 23.49
N GLU A 140 -4.77 9.93 23.29
CA GLU A 140 -4.32 11.10 24.06
C GLU A 140 -4.42 10.90 25.58
N PRO A 141 -5.59 10.54 26.16
CA PRO A 141 -5.71 10.38 27.62
C PRO A 141 -4.78 9.28 28.14
N LEU A 142 -4.69 8.16 27.41
CA LEU A 142 -3.83 7.04 27.81
C LEU A 142 -2.34 7.42 27.77
N ARG A 143 -1.94 8.27 26.82
CA ARG A 143 -0.57 8.76 26.70
C ARG A 143 -0.23 9.82 27.73
N ALA A 144 -1.20 10.66 28.13
CA ALA A 144 -1.06 11.61 29.23
C ALA A 144 -0.82 10.88 30.56
N ASP A 145 -1.64 9.86 30.88
CA ASP A 145 -1.49 9.02 32.07
C ASP A 145 -0.12 8.33 32.15
N ILE A 146 0.33 7.73 31.03
CA ILE A 146 1.63 7.07 30.96
C ILE A 146 2.76 8.11 31.17
N ALA A 147 2.60 9.31 30.62
CA ALA A 147 3.59 10.37 30.78
C ALA A 147 3.68 10.87 32.21
N GLU A 148 2.56 11.01 32.92
CA GLU A 148 2.55 11.42 34.33
C GLU A 148 3.18 10.37 35.23
N ARG A 149 2.85 9.08 35.04
CA ARG A 149 3.40 7.97 35.83
C ARG A 149 4.92 7.82 35.69
N GLN A 150 5.46 8.06 34.49
CA GLN A 150 6.90 7.98 34.28
C GLN A 150 7.65 9.21 34.79
N GLY A 151 7.07 10.41 34.72
CA GLY A 151 7.68 11.62 35.28
C GLY A 151 7.87 11.51 36.80
N LYS A 152 6.92 10.90 37.51
CA LYS A 152 6.98 10.74 38.96
C LYS A 152 8.04 9.73 39.44
N GLY A 153 8.36 8.72 38.62
CA GLY A 153 9.38 7.71 38.95
C GLY A 153 10.82 8.20 38.80
N ASP A 154 11.06 9.15 37.89
CA ASP A 154 12.39 9.74 37.67
C ASP A 154 12.77 10.72 38.81
N ASP A 155 11.78 11.43 39.37
CA ASP A 155 11.99 12.38 40.47
C ASP A 155 12.30 11.67 41.81
N GLU A 156 11.63 10.55 42.13
CA GLU A 156 11.92 9.76 43.34
C GLU A 156 13.31 9.08 43.29
N SER A 157 13.77 8.68 42.11
CA SER A 157 15.09 8.06 41.95
C SER A 157 16.23 9.08 42.13
N SER A 158 16.00 10.35 41.79
CA SER A 158 16.98 11.43 41.98
C SER A 158 17.04 11.91 43.44
N SER A 159 15.90 11.97 44.14
CA SER A 159 15.85 12.38 45.55
C SER A 159 16.52 11.38 46.51
N GLY A 160 16.43 10.08 46.23
CA GLY A 160 17.06 9.04 47.06
C GLY A 160 18.60 8.92 46.89
N ALA A 161 19.16 9.47 45.82
CA ALA A 161 20.60 9.47 45.59
C ALA A 161 21.32 10.59 46.37
N ILE A 162 20.64 11.71 46.62
CA ILE A 162 21.19 12.85 47.37
C ILE A 162 21.25 12.53 48.87
N ASP A 163 20.26 11.81 49.40
CA ASP A 163 20.18 11.47 50.83
C ASP A 163 21.12 10.33 51.28
N ARG A 164 21.76 9.63 50.33
CA ARG A 164 22.77 8.58 50.61
C ARG A 164 24.21 9.07 50.50
N ALA A 165 24.42 10.32 50.10
CA ALA A 165 25.74 10.92 49.93
C ALA A 165 26.09 11.96 51.01
N ALA A 166 25.18 12.20 51.97
CA ALA A 166 25.38 13.03 53.16
C ALA A 166 25.51 12.16 54.41
#